data_AF-K1KK00-F1
#
_entry.id   AF-K1KK00-F1
#
_cell.length_a   1.000
_cell.length_b   1.000
_cell.length_c   1.000
_cell.angle_alpha   90.00
_cell.angle_beta   90.00
_cell.angle_gamma   90.00
#
_symmetry.space_group_name_H-M   'P 1'
#
loop_
_entity.id
_entity.type
_entity.pdbx_description
1 polymer ?
#
loop_
_entity_poly.entity_id
_entity_poly.type
_entity_poly.pdbx_seq_one_letter_code
_entity_poly.pdbx_strand_id
1 'polypeptide(L)'
;MVEHKAHRCGIRIRRVCAWNTSKLAYGGSGPVARDTENYSMCTFKTGKRHECDLSASYNIGSRYFLREYEKSIPATEWRRISAKVPECAHRIPRTLNTLIRVCAELHSK
;
A
#
# COMPACT_ATOMS: atom_id res chain seq x y z
N MET A 1 12.87 -10.06 -19.27
CA MET A 1 13.29 -11.36 -18.69
C MET A 1 12.36 -11.87 -17.60
N VAL A 2 12.01 -11.06 -16.58
CA VAL A 2 11.11 -11.48 -15.48
C VAL A 2 9.69 -11.79 -15.96
N GLU A 3 9.11 -10.94 -16.83
CA GLU A 3 7.71 -11.12 -17.28
C GLU A 3 7.50 -12.43 -18.05
N HIS A 4 8.42 -12.77 -18.96
CA HIS A 4 8.36 -14.04 -19.71
C HIS A 4 8.50 -15.28 -18.82
N LYS A 5 9.33 -15.22 -17.77
CA LYS A 5 9.45 -16.34 -16.81
C LYS A 5 8.16 -16.46 -15.98
N ALA A 6 7.65 -15.34 -15.48
CA ALA A 6 6.40 -15.30 -14.72
C ALA A 6 5.22 -15.87 -15.52
N HIS A 7 5.04 -15.44 -16.77
CA HIS A 7 3.96 -15.96 -17.63
C HIS A 7 4.12 -17.46 -17.93
N ARG A 8 5.35 -17.94 -18.14
CA ARG A 8 5.62 -19.39 -18.30
C ARG A 8 5.24 -20.20 -17.05
N CYS A 9 5.33 -19.60 -15.86
CA CYS A 9 4.90 -20.22 -14.61
C CYS A 9 3.43 -19.93 -14.26
N GLY A 10 2.62 -19.36 -15.16
CA GLY A 10 1.22 -19.01 -14.89
C GLY A 10 1.02 -17.82 -13.93
N ILE A 11 2.08 -17.07 -13.60
CA ILE A 11 2.02 -15.91 -12.71
C ILE A 11 1.50 -14.70 -13.48
N ARG A 12 0.46 -14.05 -12.95
CA ARG A 12 -0.09 -12.80 -13.50
C ARG A 12 0.68 -11.60 -12.98
N ILE A 13 1.07 -10.70 -13.88
CA ILE A 13 1.76 -9.46 -13.54
C ILE A 13 0.83 -8.26 -13.67
N ARG A 14 0.93 -7.35 -12.72
CA ARG A 14 0.24 -6.05 -12.71
C ARG A 14 1.23 -4.98 -12.31
N ARG A 15 1.19 -3.85 -13.04
CA ARG A 15 2.02 -2.68 -12.75
C ARG A 15 1.26 -1.72 -11.84
N VAL A 16 2.00 -1.09 -10.94
CA VAL A 16 1.51 -0.14 -9.96
C VAL A 16 2.49 1.03 -9.91
N CYS A 17 1.98 2.24 -9.72
CA CYS A 17 2.84 3.40 -9.50
C CYS A 17 3.56 3.24 -8.15
N ALA A 18 4.89 3.22 -8.17
CA ALA A 18 5.73 3.09 -6.97
C ALA A 18 6.11 4.44 -6.34
N TRP A 19 5.60 5.56 -6.87
CA TRP A 19 5.93 6.90 -6.37
C TRP A 19 5.63 7.03 -4.87
N ASN A 20 6.60 7.45 -4.06
CA ASN A 20 6.50 7.61 -2.60
C ASN A 20 6.22 6.34 -1.77
N THR A 21 6.30 5.12 -2.33
CA THR A 21 5.99 3.89 -1.55
C THR A 21 6.96 3.63 -0.41
N SER A 22 8.25 3.95 -0.59
CA SER A 22 9.30 3.84 0.43
C SER A 22 9.40 5.07 1.34
N LYS A 23 8.69 6.16 1.02
CA LYS A 23 8.66 7.39 1.82
C LYS A 23 7.67 7.31 2.97
N LEU A 24 6.63 6.47 2.85
CA LEU A 24 5.56 6.33 3.83
C LEU A 24 5.70 5.01 4.61
N ALA A 25 5.50 5.07 5.92
CA ALA A 25 5.45 3.89 6.76
C ALA A 25 4.25 3.03 6.38
N TYR A 26 4.44 1.73 6.18
CA TYR A 26 3.33 0.82 5.85
C TYR A 26 2.23 0.82 6.93
N GLY A 27 2.59 1.11 8.18
CA GLY A 27 1.66 1.23 9.32
C GLY A 27 0.80 2.49 9.30
N GLY A 28 0.94 3.36 8.29
CA GLY A 28 0.13 4.57 8.17
C GLY A 28 0.56 5.72 9.08
N SER A 29 1.69 5.62 9.78
CA SER A 29 2.21 6.70 10.65
C SER A 29 2.78 7.91 9.88
N GLY A 30 2.68 7.92 8.54
CA GLY A 30 3.17 8.98 7.69
C GLY A 30 4.63 8.79 7.22
N PRO A 31 5.35 9.88 6.92
CA PRO A 31 6.70 9.81 6.40
C PRO A 31 7.69 9.11 7.33
N VAL A 32 8.63 8.35 6.77
CA VAL A 32 9.73 7.70 7.50
C VAL A 32 10.99 8.55 7.46
N ALA A 33 11.81 8.47 8.52
CA ALA A 33 13.17 9.01 8.52
C ALA A 33 14.12 7.93 7.99
N ARG A 34 14.79 8.19 6.87
CA ARG A 34 15.81 7.27 6.37
C ARG A 34 17.08 7.40 7.19
N ASP A 35 17.70 6.27 7.45
CA ASP A 35 19.00 6.20 8.08
C ASP A 35 20.07 6.63 7.06
N THR A 36 20.94 7.56 7.47
CA THR A 36 21.98 8.16 6.63
C THR A 36 23.22 7.27 6.50
N GLU A 37 23.44 6.38 7.47
CA GLU A 37 24.54 5.42 7.45
C GLU A 37 24.12 4.11 6.78
N ASN A 38 22.84 3.73 6.95
CA ASN A 38 22.28 2.55 6.32
C ASN A 38 20.94 2.85 5.62
N TYR A 39 21.02 3.20 4.33
CA TYR A 39 19.85 3.54 3.51
C TYR A 39 18.81 2.43 3.35
N SER A 40 19.15 1.17 3.63
CA SER A 40 18.17 0.07 3.64
C SER A 40 17.24 0.15 4.85
N MET A 41 17.56 0.95 5.87
CA MET A 41 16.78 1.09 7.09
C MET A 41 16.10 2.46 7.17
N CYS A 42 14.95 2.48 7.82
CA CYS A 42 14.23 3.70 8.17
C CYS A 42 13.58 3.58 9.55
N THR A 43 13.32 4.73 10.16
CA THR A 43 12.62 4.84 11.44
C THR A 43 11.26 5.48 11.22
N PHE A 44 10.22 4.81 11.69
CA PHE A 44 8.86 5.32 11.63
C PHE A 44 8.67 6.38 12.72
N LYS A 45 7.65 7.24 12.57
CA LYS A 45 7.31 8.21 13.63
C LYS A 45 7.01 7.57 14.99
N THR A 46 6.64 6.29 15.00
CA THR A 46 6.42 5.50 16.22
C THR A 46 7.71 5.05 16.90
N GLY A 47 8.89 5.35 16.34
CA GLY A 47 10.20 4.86 16.82
C GLY A 47 10.59 3.48 16.30
N LYS A 48 9.71 2.80 15.55
CA LYS A 48 10.01 1.49 14.97
C LYS A 48 11.06 1.61 13.86
N ARG A 49 12.18 0.90 13.99
CA ARG A 49 13.18 0.73 12.92
C ARG A 49 12.74 -0.42 12.00
N HIS A 50 12.83 -0.21 10.68
CA HIS A 50 12.33 -1.17 9.68
C HIS A 50 13.10 -1.05 8.36
N GLU A 51 13.11 -2.14 7.59
CA GLU A 51 13.70 -2.17 6.26
C GLU A 51 12.81 -1.40 5.25
N CYS A 52 13.45 -0.55 4.43
CA CYS A 52 12.83 0.39 3.50
C CYS A 52 12.07 -0.32 2.38
N ASP A 53 12.68 -1.32 1.74
CA ASP A 53 12.15 -2.04 0.59
C ASP A 53 10.98 -2.95 0.98
N LEU A 54 10.99 -3.50 2.19
CA LEU A 54 9.93 -4.29 2.78
C LEU A 54 8.73 -3.40 3.09
N SER A 55 8.95 -2.24 3.71
CA SER A 55 7.89 -1.23 3.87
C SER A 55 7.30 -0.80 2.52
N ALA A 56 8.16 -0.59 1.52
CA ALA A 56 7.75 -0.20 0.18
C ALA A 56 6.95 -1.31 -0.52
N SER A 57 7.36 -2.56 -0.41
CA SER A 57 6.70 -3.71 -1.05
C SER A 57 5.28 -3.91 -0.52
N TYR A 58 5.07 -3.76 0.79
CA TYR A 58 3.73 -3.73 1.37
C TYR A 58 2.86 -2.62 0.78
N ASN A 59 3.40 -1.42 0.63
CA ASN A 59 2.67 -0.29 0.05
C ASN A 59 2.36 -0.49 -1.46
N ILE A 60 3.27 -1.10 -2.23
CA ILE A 60 3.06 -1.44 -3.64
C ILE A 60 1.91 -2.45 -3.77
N GLY A 61 1.93 -3.53 -2.98
CA GLY A 61 0.84 -4.51 -2.97
C GLY A 61 -0.50 -3.90 -2.57
N SER A 62 -0.48 -3.04 -1.55
CA SER A 62 -1.69 -2.38 -1.05
C SER A 62 -2.35 -1.49 -2.10
N ARG A 63 -1.54 -0.75 -2.88
CA ARG A 63 -2.04 0.07 -3.99
C ARG A 63 -2.71 -0.75 -5.08
N TYR A 64 -2.24 -1.97 -5.35
CA TYR A 64 -2.91 -2.89 -6.28
C TYR A 64 -4.30 -3.25 -5.76
N PHE A 65 -4.39 -3.84 -4.57
CA PHE A 65 -5.66 -4.32 -4.02
C PHE A 65 -6.68 -3.19 -3.85
N LEU A 66 -6.27 -2.04 -3.30
CA LEU A 66 -7.15 -0.90 -3.15
C LEU A 66 -7.70 -0.38 -4.50
N ARG A 67 -6.90 -0.43 -5.57
CA ARG A 67 -7.38 -0.08 -6.92
C ARG A 67 -8.38 -1.11 -7.45
N GLU A 68 -8.13 -2.41 -7.25
CA GLU A 68 -9.05 -3.45 -7.70
C GLU A 68 -10.38 -3.43 -6.92
N TYR A 69 -10.34 -3.14 -5.61
CA TYR A 69 -11.54 -2.92 -4.80
C TYR A 69 -12.32 -1.70 -5.26
N GLU A 70 -11.66 -0.55 -5.42
CA GLU A 70 -12.29 0.70 -5.92
C GLU A 70 -13.00 0.50 -7.26
N LYS A 71 -12.46 -0.33 -8.14
CA LYS A 71 -13.06 -0.64 -9.46
C LYS A 71 -14.24 -1.62 -9.38
N SER A 72 -14.22 -2.52 -8.41
CA SER A 72 -15.17 -3.63 -8.34
C SER A 72 -16.40 -3.30 -7.47
N ILE A 73 -16.28 -2.32 -6.57
CA ILE A 73 -17.33 -1.92 -5.64
C ILE A 73 -18.16 -0.78 -6.24
N PRO A 74 -19.50 -0.77 -6.10
CA PRO A 74 -20.33 0.34 -6.52
C PRO A 74 -19.87 1.67 -5.93
N ALA A 75 -19.89 2.74 -6.74
CA ALA A 75 -19.34 4.04 -6.33
C ALA A 75 -19.95 4.58 -5.02
N THR A 76 -21.24 4.35 -4.77
CA THR A 76 -21.92 4.75 -3.54
C THR A 76 -21.37 4.03 -2.30
N GLU A 77 -21.09 2.73 -2.42
CA GLU A 77 -20.52 1.92 -1.33
C GLU A 77 -19.05 2.30 -1.11
N TRP A 78 -18.27 2.46 -2.18
CA TRP A 78 -16.89 2.93 -2.06
C TRP A 78 -16.77 4.31 -1.41
N ARG A 79 -17.70 5.23 -1.69
CA ARG A 79 -17.79 6.54 -1.02
C ARG A 79 -18.05 6.40 0.49
N ARG A 80 -18.91 5.47 0.91
CA ARG A 80 -19.16 5.21 2.33
C ARG A 80 -17.91 4.68 3.03
N ILE A 81 -17.17 3.78 2.39
CA ILE A 81 -15.88 3.28 2.90
C ILE A 81 -14.86 4.42 2.98
N SER A 82 -14.76 5.23 1.93
CA SER A 82 -13.84 6.36 1.87
C SER A 82 -14.13 7.42 2.94
N ALA A 83 -15.39 7.59 3.35
CA ALA A 83 -15.75 8.47 4.45
C ALA A 83 -15.21 7.99 5.81
N LYS A 84 -15.11 6.67 6.01
CA LYS A 84 -14.56 6.06 7.23
C LYS A 84 -13.03 5.87 7.18
N VAL A 85 -12.48 5.73 5.97
CA VAL A 85 -11.04 5.57 5.71
C VAL A 85 -10.59 6.63 4.69
N PRO A 86 -10.41 7.90 5.09
CA PRO A 86 -10.11 9.01 4.17
C PRO A 86 -8.85 8.80 3.34
N GLU A 87 -7.86 8.05 3.85
CA GLU A 87 -6.61 7.76 3.17
C GLU A 87 -6.80 6.95 1.88
N CYS A 88 -7.91 6.22 1.75
CA CYS A 88 -8.22 5.48 0.53
C CYS A 88 -8.78 6.36 -0.59
N ALA A 89 -9.22 7.60 -0.30
CA ALA A 89 -9.74 8.53 -1.30
C ALA A 89 -8.64 8.99 -2.28
N HIS A 90 -7.39 9.04 -1.82
CA HIS A 90 -6.24 9.40 -2.64
C HIS A 90 -5.50 8.15 -3.14
N ARG A 91 -4.96 8.18 -4.36
CA ARG A 91 -4.27 7.03 -4.96
C ARG A 91 -2.82 6.86 -4.52
N ILE A 92 -2.15 7.97 -4.20
CA ILE A 92 -0.70 7.99 -3.90
C ILE A 92 -0.39 7.65 -2.43
N PRO A 93 -1.09 8.17 -1.40
CA PRO A 93 -0.68 7.93 -0.02
C PRO A 93 -1.15 6.57 0.56
N ARG A 94 -1.65 5.66 -0.29
CA ARG A 94 -2.14 4.34 0.14
C ARG A 94 -1.01 3.49 0.71
N THR A 95 -1.23 3.01 1.94
CA THR A 95 -0.31 2.14 2.70
C THR A 95 -0.98 0.81 3.03
N LEU A 96 -0.23 -0.13 3.64
CA LEU A 96 -0.79 -1.37 4.16
C LEU A 96 -1.89 -1.13 5.20
N ASN A 97 -1.70 -0.16 6.09
CA ASN A 97 -2.72 0.22 7.06
C ASN A 97 -4.03 0.67 6.38
N THR A 98 -3.93 1.40 5.26
CA THR A 98 -5.11 1.78 4.46
C THR A 98 -5.85 0.56 3.94
N LEU A 99 -5.12 -0.44 3.41
CA LEU A 99 -5.73 -1.68 2.92
C LEU A 99 -6.41 -2.45 4.06
N ILE A 100 -5.74 -2.61 5.21
CA ILE A 100 -6.30 -3.30 6.38
C ILE A 100 -7.61 -2.64 6.83
N ARG A 101 -7.63 -1.31 6.93
CA ARG A 101 -8.84 -0.55 7.33
C ARG A 101 -9.96 -0.69 6.31
N VAL A 102 -9.67 -0.63 5.02
CA VAL A 102 -10.68 -0.88 3.96
C VAL A 102 -11.23 -2.30 4.06
N CYS A 103 -10.36 -3.30 4.24
CA CYS A 103 -10.80 -4.68 4.43
C CYS A 103 -11.65 -4.85 5.69
N ALA A 104 -11.34 -4.16 6.79
CA ALA A 104 -12.17 -4.20 8.00
C ALA A 104 -13.59 -3.66 7.73
N GLU A 105 -13.71 -2.54 7.02
CA GLU A 105 -15.02 -1.97 6.62
C GLU A 105 -15.80 -2.86 5.65
N LEU A 106 -15.11 -3.58 4.76
CA LEU A 106 -15.75 -4.51 3.84
C LEU A 106 -16.33 -5.75 4.54
N HIS A 107 -15.74 -6.16 5.66
CA HIS A 107 -16.13 -7.37 6.40
C HIS A 107 -16.86 -7.08 7.72
N SER A 108 -17.17 -5.83 8.06
CA SER A 108 -17.83 -5.45 9.32
C SER A 108 -19.34 -5.75 9.34
N LYS A 109 -19.79 -6.83 8.68
CA LYS A 109 -21.19 -7.25 8.62
C LYS A 109 -21.52 -8.23 9.73
#